data_AF-A0A522UKU2-F1
#
_entry.id   AF-A0A522UKU2-F1
#
_cell.length_a   1.000
_cell.length_b   1.000
_cell.length_c   1.000
_cell.angle_alpha   90.00
_cell.angle_beta   90.00
_cell.angle_gamma   90.00
#
_symmetry.space_group_name_H-M   'P 1'
#
loop_
_entity.id
_entity.type
_entity.pdbx_description
1 polymer ?
#
loop_
_entity_poly.entity_id
_entity_poly.type
_entity_poly.pdbx_seq_one_letter_code
_entity_poly.pdbx_strand_id
1 'polypeptide(L)'
;MPHFGLMNEDELGPEQAALMRARLHIRGGKRRLSQGKISAGILTLYDALLFGMEWFVLSDDRRETLMVHEQDNLRNDRDTYAVLVRSGVLDGRFDYAAFDSLVEYASNNEMPDYDYPPLVGSIDSVMTQLGIMPFDESQLPPEDPKTF
;
A
#
# COMPACT_ATOMS: atom_id res chain seq x y z
N MET A 1 5.18 -14.45 0.45
CA MET A 1 4.88 -13.37 -0.51
C MET A 1 3.84 -13.84 -1.51
N PRO A 2 2.65 -13.22 -1.53
CA PRO A 2 1.50 -13.65 -2.35
C PRO A 2 1.68 -13.49 -3.89
N HIS A 3 2.83 -12.99 -4.36
CA HIS A 3 3.07 -12.68 -5.78
C HIS A 3 4.27 -13.41 -6.39
N PHE A 4 4.79 -14.45 -5.73
CA PHE A 4 5.93 -15.22 -6.24
C PHE A 4 5.61 -15.78 -7.63
N GLY A 5 6.33 -15.30 -8.66
CA GLY A 5 6.14 -15.70 -10.05
C GLY A 5 5.17 -14.85 -10.89
N LEU A 6 4.55 -13.80 -10.33
CA LEU A 6 3.65 -12.90 -11.09
C LEU A 6 4.37 -11.70 -11.72
N MET A 7 5.61 -11.43 -11.34
CA MET A 7 6.42 -10.33 -11.86
C MET A 7 7.90 -10.72 -11.90
N ASN A 8 8.64 -10.17 -12.85
CA ASN A 8 10.10 -10.24 -12.90
C ASN A 8 10.67 -8.90 -12.41
N GLU A 9 11.09 -8.85 -11.15
CA GLU A 9 11.53 -7.60 -10.49
C GLU A 9 12.82 -7.07 -11.10
N ASP A 10 13.70 -7.98 -11.51
CA ASP A 10 14.99 -7.66 -12.14
C ASP A 10 14.80 -6.96 -13.50
N GLU A 11 13.71 -7.27 -14.21
CA GLU A 11 13.38 -6.63 -15.50
C GLU A 11 12.62 -5.31 -15.34
N LEU A 12 11.78 -5.18 -14.31
CA LEU A 12 10.97 -3.99 -14.08
C LEU A 12 11.77 -2.83 -13.47
N GLY A 13 12.80 -3.15 -12.70
CA GLY A 13 13.48 -2.18 -11.85
C GLY A 13 12.66 -1.80 -10.61
N PRO A 14 13.29 -1.15 -9.62
CA PRO A 14 12.72 -1.00 -8.28
C PRO A 14 11.43 -0.16 -8.27
N GLU A 15 11.38 0.94 -9.03
CA GLU A 15 10.20 1.80 -9.09
C GLU A 15 8.99 1.06 -9.66
N GLN A 16 9.13 0.47 -10.84
CA GLN A 16 8.01 -0.21 -11.49
C GLN A 16 7.60 -1.48 -10.74
N ALA A 17 8.53 -2.16 -10.08
CA ALA A 17 8.25 -3.27 -9.19
C ALA A 17 7.39 -2.83 -7.99
N ALA A 18 7.75 -1.73 -7.32
CA ALA A 18 6.96 -1.19 -6.21
C ALA A 18 5.54 -0.79 -6.67
N LEU A 19 5.40 -0.13 -7.82
CA LEU A 19 4.09 0.22 -8.38
C LEU A 19 3.23 -1.01 -8.66
N MET A 20 3.81 -2.03 -9.31
CA MET A 20 3.12 -3.28 -9.62
C MET A 20 2.66 -3.99 -8.35
N ARG A 21 3.54 -4.09 -7.35
CA ARG A 21 3.20 -4.67 -6.05
C ARG A 21 2.08 -3.89 -5.38
N ALA A 22 2.14 -2.57 -5.32
CA ALA A 22 1.09 -1.75 -4.73
C ALA A 22 -0.28 -2.04 -5.37
N ARG A 23 -0.36 -2.07 -6.70
CA ARG A 23 -1.61 -2.36 -7.43
C ARG A 23 -2.13 -3.78 -7.20
N LEU A 24 -1.25 -4.78 -7.25
CA LEU A 24 -1.60 -6.17 -6.95
C LEU A 24 -2.13 -6.34 -5.53
N HIS A 25 -1.50 -5.70 -4.54
CA HIS A 25 -1.94 -5.77 -3.15
C HIS A 25 -3.25 -5.00 -2.91
N ILE A 26 -3.52 -3.87 -3.59
CA ILE A 26 -4.84 -3.22 -3.52
C ILE A 26 -5.94 -4.17 -4.01
N ARG A 27 -5.78 -4.76 -5.20
CA ARG A 27 -6.76 -5.69 -5.76
C ARG A 27 -6.93 -6.91 -4.86
N GLY A 28 -5.81 -7.52 -4.45
CA GLY A 28 -5.79 -8.70 -3.60
C GLY A 28 -6.37 -8.44 -2.20
N GLY A 29 -6.11 -7.28 -1.61
CA GLY A 29 -6.61 -6.89 -0.30
C GLY A 29 -8.14 -6.72 -0.32
N LYS A 30 -8.65 -5.94 -1.28
CA LYS A 30 -10.09 -5.76 -1.49
C LYS A 30 -10.83 -7.08 -1.72
N ARG A 31 -10.24 -7.99 -2.52
CA ARG A 31 -10.82 -9.33 -2.74
C ARG A 31 -10.86 -10.19 -1.48
N ARG A 32 -9.81 -10.16 -0.65
CA ARG A 32 -9.81 -10.91 0.62
C ARG A 32 -10.88 -10.41 1.57
N LEU A 33 -11.03 -9.08 1.69
CA LEU A 33 -12.08 -8.47 2.49
C LEU A 33 -13.48 -8.90 2.04
N SER A 34 -13.75 -8.93 0.71
CA SER A 34 -15.05 -9.36 0.18
C SER A 34 -15.34 -10.86 0.36
N GLN A 35 -14.30 -11.67 0.58
CA GLN A 35 -14.40 -13.10 0.91
C GLN A 35 -14.50 -13.37 2.42
N GLY A 36 -14.57 -12.33 3.26
CA GLY A 36 -14.58 -12.47 4.72
C GLY A 36 -13.20 -12.81 5.33
N LYS A 37 -12.12 -12.81 4.54
CA LYS A 37 -10.75 -13.01 5.02
C LYS A 37 -10.19 -11.70 5.55
N ILE A 38 -10.83 -11.15 6.59
CA ILE A 38 -10.66 -9.74 6.98
C ILE A 38 -9.22 -9.42 7.41
N SER A 39 -8.66 -10.16 8.38
CA SER A 39 -7.29 -9.91 8.84
C SER A 39 -6.28 -9.97 7.69
N ALA A 40 -6.37 -11.00 6.84
CA ALA A 40 -5.49 -11.12 5.67
C ALA A 40 -5.69 -9.97 4.66
N GLY A 41 -6.91 -9.50 4.47
CA GLY A 41 -7.22 -8.34 3.65
C GLY A 41 -6.58 -7.05 4.19
N ILE A 42 -6.67 -6.80 5.50
CA ILE A 42 -6.03 -5.66 6.18
C ILE A 42 -4.52 -5.68 5.98
N LEU A 43 -3.87 -6.82 6.26
CA LEU A 43 -2.41 -6.98 6.07
C LEU A 43 -2.01 -6.73 4.60
N THR A 44 -2.79 -7.25 3.66
CA THR A 44 -2.52 -7.04 2.22
C THR A 44 -2.67 -5.56 1.84
N LEU A 45 -3.67 -4.84 2.38
CA LEU A 45 -3.81 -3.40 2.14
C LEU A 45 -2.69 -2.57 2.79
N TYR A 46 -2.13 -3.04 3.92
CA TYR A 46 -0.96 -2.42 4.51
C TYR A 46 0.27 -2.55 3.61
N ASP A 47 0.55 -3.76 3.10
CA ASP A 47 1.61 -3.97 2.11
C ASP A 47 1.41 -3.07 0.87
N ALA A 48 0.16 -2.90 0.42
CA ALA A 48 -0.16 -2.01 -0.68
C ALA A 48 0.21 -0.55 -0.41
N LEU A 49 -0.07 -0.05 0.79
CA LEU A 49 0.29 1.29 1.23
C LEU A 49 1.81 1.45 1.28
N LEU A 50 2.52 0.48 1.87
CA LEU A 50 3.98 0.51 1.97
C LEU A 50 4.64 0.59 0.58
N PHE A 51 4.26 -0.32 -0.33
CA PHE A 51 4.78 -0.30 -1.70
C PHE A 51 4.37 0.97 -2.47
N GLY A 52 3.22 1.56 -2.14
CA GLY A 52 2.80 2.82 -2.74
C GLY A 52 3.67 4.00 -2.31
N MET A 53 3.97 4.10 -1.02
CA MET A 53 4.89 5.11 -0.50
C MET A 53 6.32 4.89 -1.03
N GLU A 54 6.78 3.64 -1.05
CA GLU A 54 8.08 3.25 -1.61
C GLU A 54 8.19 3.66 -3.08
N TRP A 55 7.18 3.33 -3.90
CA TRP A 55 7.13 3.74 -5.30
C TRP A 55 7.24 5.26 -5.46
N PHE A 56 6.59 6.04 -4.59
CA PHE A 56 6.68 7.49 -4.65
C PHE A 56 8.11 7.98 -4.42
N VAL A 57 8.78 7.48 -3.38
CA VAL A 57 10.13 7.93 -2.99
C VAL A 57 11.26 7.37 -3.86
N LEU A 58 11.00 6.30 -4.63
CA LEU A 58 11.98 5.69 -5.53
C LEU A 58 12.22 6.49 -6.82
N SER A 59 11.31 7.40 -7.19
CA SER A 59 11.49 8.25 -8.38
C SER A 59 12.24 9.51 -8.01
N ASP A 60 13.34 9.79 -8.73
CA ASP A 60 14.14 11.00 -8.54
C ASP A 60 13.28 12.26 -8.73
N ASP A 61 12.51 12.35 -9.82
CA ASP A 61 11.63 13.49 -10.11
C ASP A 61 10.60 13.75 -8.99
N ARG A 62 9.97 12.69 -8.47
CA ARG A 62 9.00 12.84 -7.36
C ARG A 62 9.70 13.16 -6.05
N ARG A 63 10.86 12.55 -5.82
CA ARG A 63 11.64 12.75 -4.60
C ARG A 63 12.17 14.18 -4.46
N GLU A 64 12.49 14.86 -5.56
CA GLU A 64 12.89 16.28 -5.56
C GLU A 64 11.82 17.22 -4.98
N THR A 65 10.55 16.80 -5.02
CA THR A 65 9.43 17.57 -4.45
C THR A 65 9.28 17.39 -2.94
N LEU A 66 10.01 16.45 -2.33
CA LEU A 66 9.85 16.12 -0.92
C LEU A 66 10.63 17.08 -0.01
N MET A 67 9.96 17.56 1.03
CA MET A 67 10.54 18.35 2.11
C MET A 67 11.22 17.43 3.13
N VAL A 68 12.35 16.81 2.77
CA VAL A 68 13.13 15.90 3.63
C VAL A 68 14.04 16.69 4.57
N HIS A 69 14.00 16.39 5.86
CA HIS A 69 14.90 16.91 6.89
C HIS A 69 16.04 15.93 7.18
N GLU A 70 17.11 16.41 7.82
CA GLU A 70 18.33 15.62 8.10
C GLU A 70 18.06 14.34 8.92
N GLN A 71 17.08 14.40 9.83
CA GLN A 71 16.70 13.28 10.69
C GLN A 71 15.73 12.28 10.06
N ASP A 72 15.14 12.58 8.90
CA ASP A 72 14.13 11.70 8.30
C ASP A 72 14.79 10.46 7.69
N ASN A 73 14.23 9.28 8.00
CA ASN A 73 14.65 8.04 7.39
C ASN A 73 13.60 7.54 6.41
N LEU A 74 13.81 7.74 5.09
CA LEU A 74 12.90 7.25 4.04
C LEU A 74 12.85 5.71 3.90
N ARG A 75 13.61 4.96 4.73
CA ARG A 75 13.45 3.51 4.87
C ARG A 75 12.55 3.11 6.04
N ASN A 76 12.12 4.09 6.85
CA ASN A 76 11.14 3.92 7.89
C ASN A 76 9.77 4.39 7.35
N ASP A 77 8.77 3.51 7.40
CA ASP A 77 7.48 3.77 6.79
C ASP A 77 6.73 4.94 7.44
N ARG A 78 6.89 5.10 8.76
CA ARG A 78 6.27 6.20 9.52
C ARG A 78 6.90 7.54 9.16
N ASP A 79 8.23 7.60 9.07
CA ASP A 79 8.94 8.81 8.65
C ASP A 79 8.59 9.15 7.20
N THR A 80 8.51 8.14 6.33
CA THR A 80 8.11 8.30 4.93
C THR A 80 6.71 8.90 4.81
N TYR A 81 5.73 8.36 5.54
CA TYR A 81 4.38 8.92 5.60
C TYR A 81 4.41 10.39 6.07
N ALA A 82 5.14 10.69 7.15
CA ALA A 82 5.25 12.04 7.69
C ALA A 82 5.88 13.02 6.68
N VAL A 83 6.90 12.59 5.94
CA VAL A 83 7.53 13.37 4.86
C VAL A 83 6.50 13.64 3.75
N LEU A 84 5.75 12.63 3.31
CA LEU A 84 4.75 12.78 2.24
C LEU A 84 3.64 13.75 2.64
N VAL A 85 3.15 13.69 3.88
CA VAL A 85 2.17 14.65 4.40
C VAL A 85 2.75 16.06 4.47
N ARG A 86 3.95 16.20 5.05
CA ARG A 86 4.61 17.51 5.18
C ARG A 86 4.90 18.16 3.82
N SER A 87 5.21 17.35 2.82
CA SER A 87 5.48 17.79 1.44
C SER A 87 4.21 18.13 0.66
N GLY A 88 3.02 17.91 1.24
CA GLY A 88 1.75 18.15 0.59
C GLY A 88 1.37 17.11 -0.47
N VAL A 89 2.11 15.99 -0.55
CA VAL A 89 1.76 14.85 -1.40
C VAL A 89 0.54 14.14 -0.83
N LEU A 90 0.49 14.00 0.50
CA LEU A 90 -0.67 13.48 1.24
C LEU A 90 -1.32 14.61 2.05
N ASP A 91 -2.64 14.59 2.16
CA ASP A 91 -3.44 15.60 2.84
C ASP A 91 -3.45 15.45 4.39
N GLY A 92 -2.83 14.39 4.91
CA GLY A 92 -2.71 14.11 6.34
C GLY A 92 -4.02 13.66 7.02
N ARG A 93 -5.09 13.37 6.27
CA ARG A 93 -6.36 12.90 6.84
C ARG A 93 -6.34 11.42 7.22
N PHE A 94 -5.43 10.66 6.64
CA PHE A 94 -5.25 9.25 6.95
C PHE A 94 -4.53 9.09 8.29
N ASP A 95 -5.14 8.36 9.22
CA ASP A 95 -4.52 8.06 10.52
C ASP A 95 -3.58 6.86 10.39
N TYR A 96 -2.34 7.13 9.97
CA TYR A 96 -1.33 6.10 9.78
C TYR A 96 -1.04 5.33 11.09
N ALA A 97 -1.01 6.02 12.23
CA ALA A 97 -0.71 5.39 13.51
C ALA A 97 -1.82 4.43 13.95
N ALA A 98 -3.09 4.82 13.79
CA ALA A 98 -4.20 3.94 14.04
C ALA A 98 -4.20 2.73 13.09
N PHE A 99 -3.85 2.93 11.81
CA PHE A 99 -3.76 1.83 10.86
C PHE A 99 -2.62 0.86 11.17
N ASP A 100 -1.44 1.37 11.54
CA ASP A 100 -0.27 0.59 11.99
C ASP A 100 -0.64 -0.30 13.20
N SER A 101 -1.33 0.26 14.19
CA SER A 101 -1.83 -0.52 15.34
C SER A 101 -2.90 -1.55 14.97
N LEU A 102 -3.78 -1.23 14.00
CA LEU A 102 -4.77 -2.18 13.49
C LEU A 102 -4.09 -3.36 12.79
N VAL A 103 -3.03 -3.10 12.01
CA VAL A 103 -2.25 -4.12 11.31
C VAL A 103 -1.53 -5.03 12.30
N GLU A 104 -0.91 -4.46 13.34
CA GLU A 104 -0.32 -5.24 14.43
C GLU A 104 -1.38 -6.16 15.06
N TYR A 105 -2.58 -5.65 15.35
CA TYR A 105 -3.67 -6.47 15.88
C TYR A 105 -4.12 -7.57 14.91
N ALA A 106 -4.33 -7.23 13.63
CA ALA A 106 -4.76 -8.15 12.58
C ALA A 106 -3.73 -9.26 12.30
N SER A 107 -2.43 -8.99 12.53
CA SER A 107 -1.38 -10.01 12.39
C SER A 107 -1.41 -11.08 13.48
N ASN A 108 -1.98 -10.75 14.65
CA ASN A 108 -2.04 -11.62 15.81
C ASN A 108 -3.44 -12.21 16.07
N ASN A 109 -4.49 -11.67 15.43
CA ASN A 109 -5.88 -12.00 15.75
C ASN A 109 -6.76 -12.11 14.49
N GLU A 110 -7.76 -12.99 14.55
CA GLU A 110 -8.86 -13.00 13.60
C GLU A 110 -9.84 -11.86 13.89
N MET A 111 -10.38 -11.24 12.84
CA MET A 111 -11.24 -10.05 12.93
C MET A 111 -12.55 -10.21 12.12
N PRO A 112 -13.38 -11.24 12.39
CA PRO A 112 -14.52 -11.58 11.53
C PRO A 112 -15.60 -10.47 11.44
N ASP A 113 -15.68 -9.60 12.44
CA ASP A 113 -16.72 -8.57 12.56
C ASP A 113 -16.20 -7.13 12.36
N TYR A 114 -14.97 -6.97 11.85
CA TYR A 114 -14.40 -5.64 11.67
C TYR A 114 -15.04 -4.91 10.46
N ASP A 115 -15.56 -3.71 10.71
CA ASP A 115 -16.16 -2.83 9.69
C ASP A 115 -15.07 -2.17 8.82
N TYR A 116 -14.62 -2.89 7.79
CA TYR A 116 -13.54 -2.46 6.89
C TYR A 116 -13.90 -1.42 5.80
N PRO A 117 -15.15 -1.18 5.36
CA PRO A 117 -15.43 -0.21 4.30
C PRO A 117 -14.86 1.21 4.54
N PRO A 118 -14.91 1.79 5.76
CA PRO A 118 -14.26 3.08 6.04
C PRO A 118 -12.74 3.03 5.84
N LEU A 119 -12.09 1.92 6.25
CA LEU A 119 -10.66 1.71 6.04
C LEU A 119 -10.34 1.66 4.54
N VAL A 120 -11.09 0.90 3.75
CA VAL A 120 -10.89 0.78 2.30
C VAL A 120 -11.01 2.15 1.62
N GLY A 121 -12.01 2.95 1.97
CA GLY A 121 -12.15 4.31 1.43
C GLY A 121 -10.98 5.23 1.80
N SER A 122 -10.43 5.07 3.00
CA SER A 122 -9.28 5.83 3.47
C SER A 122 -7.98 5.44 2.72
N ILE A 123 -7.76 4.14 2.49
CA ILE A 123 -6.65 3.64 1.68
C ILE A 123 -6.79 4.08 0.23
N ASP A 124 -7.97 3.97 -0.37
CA ASP A 124 -8.21 4.40 -1.75
C ASP A 124 -7.92 5.89 -1.96
N SER A 125 -8.25 6.72 -0.97
CA SER A 125 -7.89 8.14 -0.96
C SER A 125 -6.37 8.34 -1.00
N VAL A 126 -5.62 7.65 -0.13
CA VAL A 126 -4.15 7.74 -0.09
C VAL A 126 -3.53 7.25 -1.40
N MET A 127 -3.98 6.10 -1.92
CA MET A 127 -3.46 5.55 -3.19
C MET A 127 -3.76 6.43 -4.40
N THR A 128 -4.88 7.17 -4.36
CA THR A 128 -5.21 8.18 -5.38
C THR A 128 -4.28 9.39 -5.27
N GLN A 129 -4.03 9.88 -4.06
CA GLN A 129 -3.12 11.01 -3.82
C GLN A 129 -1.67 10.69 -4.23
N LEU A 130 -1.22 9.45 -4.02
CA LEU A 130 0.08 8.99 -4.52
C LEU A 130 0.14 8.90 -6.05
N GLY A 131 -1.01 8.79 -6.74
CA GLY A 131 -1.09 8.60 -8.20
C GLY A 131 -1.10 7.14 -8.65
N ILE A 132 -1.37 6.21 -7.74
CA ILE A 132 -1.44 4.77 -8.03
C ILE A 132 -2.82 4.38 -8.55
N MET A 133 -3.85 5.01 -7.98
CA MET A 133 -5.24 4.84 -8.35
C MET A 133 -5.80 6.06 -9.10
N PRO A 134 -6.77 5.87 -10.01
CA PRO A 134 -7.28 4.58 -10.48
C PRO A 134 -6.29 3.85 -11.41
N PHE A 135 -6.46 2.54 -11.58
CA PHE A 135 -5.73 1.75 -12.56
C PHE A 135 -6.63 0.70 -13.21
N ASP A 136 -6.26 0.22 -14.40
CA ASP A 136 -6.95 -0.86 -15.11
C ASP A 136 -6.52 -2.22 -14.56
N GLU A 137 -7.42 -2.90 -13.84
CA GLU A 137 -7.15 -4.22 -13.26
C GLU A 137 -6.84 -5.30 -14.32
N SER A 138 -7.27 -5.11 -15.57
CA SER A 138 -6.99 -6.06 -16.66
C SER A 138 -5.53 -6.04 -17.12
N GLN A 139 -4.79 -4.97 -16.79
CA GLN A 139 -3.34 -4.87 -17.05
C GLN A 139 -2.50 -5.59 -15.98
N LEU A 140 -3.11 -6.02 -14.88
CA LEU A 140 -2.41 -6.73 -13.83
C LEU A 140 -2.34 -8.23 -14.16
N PRO A 141 -1.23 -8.91 -13.84
CA PRO A 141 -1.12 -10.36 -13.94
C PRO A 141 -2.32 -11.06 -13.30
N PRO A 142 -2.85 -12.13 -13.92
CA PRO A 142 -3.94 -12.90 -13.32
C PRO A 142 -3.45 -13.53 -12.01
N GLU A 143 -4.26 -13.40 -10.96
CA GLU A 143 -4.05 -14.13 -9.71
C GLU A 143 -4.68 -15.51 -9.84
N ASP A 144 -3.97 -16.56 -9.43
CA ASP A 144 -4.57 -17.89 -9.32
C ASP A 144 -5.61 -17.88 -8.18
N PRO A 145 -6.89 -18.20 -8.45
CA PRO A 145 -7.93 -18.24 -7.44
C PRO A 145 -7.62 -19.19 -6.27
N LYS A 146 -6.72 -20.15 -6.46
CA LYS A 146 -6.32 -21.15 -5.46
C LYS A 146 -5.18 -20.70 -4.55
N THR A 147 -4.52 -19.59 -4.83
CA THR A 147 -3.34 -19.17 -4.07
C THR A 147 -3.69 -18.68 -2.65
N PHE A 148 -4.98 -18.59 -2.27
CA PHE A 148 -5.43 -18.10 -0.96
C PHE A 148 -6.70 -18.77 -0.45
#